data_AF-A0A5S5BV09-F1
#
_entry.id   AF-A0A5S5BV09-F1
#
_cell.length_a   1.000
_cell.length_b   1.000
_cell.length_c   1.000
_cell.angle_alpha   90.00
_cell.angle_beta   90.00
_cell.angle_gamma   90.00
#
_symmetry.space_group_name_H-M   'P 1'
#
loop_
_entity.id
_entity.type
_entity.pdbx_description
1 polymer ?
#
loop_
_entity_poly.entity_id
_entity_poly.type
_entity_poly.pdbx_seq_one_letter_code
_entity_poly.pdbx_strand_id
1 'polypeptide(L)'
;MHPSLIIERFLRDDDIPVPLTEALLLAIHRELKHAAAEEVFWRKLNLLYHDPLPPSIAFDLIDRNVAVVELGHSRQEMNVMWALAGKIDEALLTLAIDIYVKPAFGMEDAERLFAGYDHHAWMLETLIRQEPSSPGKRTLLEAALQRNAHADVLLRLLASRDNGNHAKRDDLPAESYYDLFRTNDSHVWLSLSQNPNTPEELLQRLLKAKDISNARLIRESARLNLGRRER
;
A
#
# COMPACT_ATOMS: atom_id res chain seq x y z
N MET A 1 -16.85 -34.67 -12.84
CA MET A 1 -17.79 -34.47 -11.71
C MET A 1 -18.74 -33.35 -12.11
N HIS A 2 -20.04 -33.47 -11.83
CA HIS A 2 -21.04 -32.46 -12.23
C HIS A 2 -20.89 -31.19 -11.38
N PRO A 3 -21.03 -29.96 -11.94
CA PRO A 3 -20.86 -28.72 -11.18
C PRO A 3 -21.78 -28.64 -9.95
N SER A 4 -23.04 -29.06 -10.05
CA SER A 4 -23.99 -29.15 -8.91
C SER A 4 -23.45 -29.87 -7.68
N LEU A 5 -22.79 -31.02 -7.86
CA LEU A 5 -22.25 -31.80 -6.75
C LEU A 5 -21.08 -31.08 -6.07
N ILE A 6 -20.30 -30.32 -6.84
CA ILE A 6 -19.20 -29.51 -6.33
C ILE A 6 -19.76 -28.32 -5.55
N ILE A 7 -20.79 -27.66 -6.09
CA ILE A 7 -21.48 -26.53 -5.44
C ILE A 7 -22.05 -26.96 -4.09
N GLU A 8 -22.84 -28.04 -4.05
CA GLU A 8 -23.45 -28.55 -2.83
C GLU A 8 -22.41 -28.93 -1.76
N ARG A 9 -21.35 -29.64 -2.18
CA ARG A 9 -20.28 -30.06 -1.28
C ARG A 9 -19.50 -28.87 -0.75
N PHE A 10 -19.14 -27.92 -1.60
CA PHE A 10 -18.39 -26.74 -1.20
C PHE A 10 -19.19 -25.85 -0.24
N LEU A 11 -20.49 -25.67 -0.49
CA LEU A 11 -21.34 -24.90 0.39
C LEU A 11 -21.47 -25.50 1.79
N ARG A 12 -21.44 -26.84 1.87
CA ARG A 12 -21.60 -27.59 3.12
C ARG A 12 -20.31 -27.72 3.91
N ASP A 13 -19.22 -28.13 3.27
CA ASP A 13 -18.01 -28.60 3.93
C ASP A 13 -16.76 -27.75 3.60
N ASP A 14 -16.90 -26.64 2.85
CA ASP A 14 -15.81 -25.77 2.37
C ASP A 14 -14.70 -26.52 1.58
N ASP A 15 -15.05 -27.70 1.07
CA ASP A 15 -14.14 -28.63 0.42
C ASP A 15 -14.39 -28.70 -1.08
N ILE A 16 -13.33 -28.51 -1.86
CA ILE A 16 -13.33 -28.66 -3.32
C ILE A 16 -12.46 -29.87 -3.66
N PRO A 17 -13.06 -31.04 -3.95
CA PRO A 17 -12.32 -32.29 -4.10
C PRO A 17 -11.57 -32.42 -5.43
N VAL A 18 -11.60 -31.38 -6.26
CA VAL A 18 -11.02 -31.36 -7.61
C VAL A 18 -10.36 -30.01 -7.90
N PRO A 19 -9.33 -29.96 -8.75
CA PRO A 19 -8.78 -28.69 -9.22
C PRO A 19 -9.85 -27.84 -9.91
N LEU A 20 -9.93 -26.56 -9.56
CA LEU A 20 -10.80 -25.58 -10.22
C LEU A 20 -10.19 -25.12 -11.53
N THR A 21 -10.44 -25.87 -12.59
CA THR A 21 -10.08 -25.41 -13.94
C THR A 21 -11.00 -24.27 -14.38
N GLU A 22 -10.53 -23.42 -15.29
CA GLU A 22 -11.36 -22.34 -15.87
C GLU A 22 -12.69 -22.87 -16.44
N ALA A 23 -12.65 -23.99 -17.16
CA ALA A 23 -13.85 -24.62 -17.71
C ALA A 23 -14.86 -25.04 -16.62
N LEU A 24 -14.36 -25.52 -15.47
CA LEU A 24 -15.19 -25.87 -14.34
C LEU A 24 -15.77 -24.62 -13.66
N LEU A 25 -14.96 -23.57 -13.45
CA LEU A 25 -15.42 -22.29 -12.90
C LEU A 25 -16.52 -21.68 -13.77
N LEU A 26 -16.38 -21.72 -15.10
CA LEU A 26 -17.40 -21.25 -16.04
C LEU A 26 -18.69 -22.10 -15.98
N ALA A 27 -18.57 -23.41 -15.78
CA ALA A 27 -19.73 -24.27 -15.61
C ALA A 27 -20.47 -23.98 -14.30
N ILE A 28 -19.73 -23.86 -13.19
CA ILE A 28 -20.26 -23.45 -11.87
C ILE A 28 -20.95 -22.09 -11.98
N HIS A 29 -20.30 -21.11 -12.62
CA HIS A 29 -20.85 -19.77 -12.78
C HIS A 29 -22.17 -19.76 -13.54
N ARG A 30 -22.27 -20.49 -14.66
CA ARG A 30 -23.53 -20.60 -15.41
C ARG A 30 -24.65 -21.25 -14.59
N GLU A 31 -24.32 -22.23 -13.77
CA GLU A 31 -25.29 -22.94 -12.94
C GLU A 31 -25.77 -22.08 -11.75
N LEU A 32 -24.87 -21.33 -11.14
CA LEU A 32 -25.19 -20.47 -10.00
C LEU A 32 -25.81 -19.13 -10.40
N LYS A 33 -25.70 -18.68 -11.64
CA LYS A 33 -26.15 -17.35 -12.04
C LYS A 33 -27.63 -17.14 -11.71
N HIS A 34 -27.93 -16.17 -10.85
CA HIS A 34 -29.27 -15.85 -10.31
C HIS A 34 -29.87 -16.92 -9.38
N ALA A 35 -29.08 -17.92 -8.97
CA ALA A 35 -29.50 -18.90 -7.97
C ALA A 35 -29.41 -18.31 -6.56
N ALA A 36 -30.25 -18.79 -5.64
CA ALA A 36 -30.26 -18.31 -4.25
C ALA A 36 -28.92 -18.53 -3.50
N ALA A 37 -28.15 -19.53 -3.92
CA ALA A 37 -26.86 -19.85 -3.31
C ALA A 37 -25.66 -19.10 -3.93
N GLU A 38 -25.89 -18.30 -4.98
CA GLU A 38 -24.82 -17.67 -5.77
C GLU A 38 -23.89 -16.82 -4.91
N GLU A 39 -24.46 -15.88 -4.15
CA GLU A 39 -23.68 -14.93 -3.36
C GLU A 39 -22.86 -15.66 -2.30
N VAL A 40 -23.48 -16.58 -1.55
CA VAL A 40 -22.79 -17.36 -0.51
C VAL A 40 -21.65 -18.18 -1.10
N PHE A 41 -21.86 -18.80 -2.26
CA PHE A 41 -20.84 -19.58 -2.94
C PHE A 41 -19.64 -18.71 -3.32
N TRP A 42 -19.86 -17.59 -4.03
CA TRP A 42 -18.76 -16.75 -4.50
C TRP A 42 -18.01 -16.06 -3.36
N ARG A 43 -18.71 -15.66 -2.30
CA ARG A 43 -18.07 -15.13 -1.08
C ARG A 43 -17.11 -16.14 -0.47
N LYS A 44 -17.57 -17.38 -0.25
CA LYS A 44 -16.72 -18.46 0.27
C LYS A 44 -15.56 -18.76 -0.67
N LEU A 45 -15.84 -18.84 -1.98
CA LEU A 45 -14.81 -19.16 -2.95
C LEU A 45 -13.71 -18.10 -2.99
N ASN A 46 -14.05 -16.80 -3.07
CA ASN A 46 -13.07 -15.72 -3.11
C ASN A 46 -12.20 -15.64 -1.84
N LEU A 47 -12.69 -16.14 -0.70
CA LEU A 47 -11.93 -16.21 0.55
C LEU A 47 -10.95 -17.39 0.58
N LEU A 48 -11.34 -18.54 0.00
CA LEU A 48 -10.59 -19.80 0.09
C LEU A 48 -9.73 -20.08 -1.15
N TYR A 49 -10.06 -19.46 -2.28
CA TYR A 49 -9.39 -19.64 -3.56
C TYR A 49 -8.43 -18.48 -3.82
N HIS A 50 -7.16 -18.80 -4.10
CA HIS A 50 -6.08 -17.82 -4.19
C HIS A 50 -5.69 -17.42 -5.61
N ASP A 51 -6.19 -18.14 -6.63
CA ASP A 51 -5.95 -17.76 -8.02
C ASP A 51 -7.01 -16.74 -8.48
N PRO A 52 -6.66 -15.86 -9.44
CA PRO A 52 -7.62 -14.98 -10.09
C PRO A 52 -8.80 -15.74 -10.68
N LEU A 53 -9.99 -15.15 -10.59
CA LEU A 53 -11.12 -15.67 -11.34
C LEU A 53 -10.92 -15.35 -12.83
N PRO A 54 -11.42 -16.20 -13.74
CA PRO A 54 -11.52 -15.86 -15.15
C PRO A 54 -12.17 -14.47 -15.31
N PRO A 55 -11.59 -13.54 -16.10
CA PRO A 55 -12.10 -12.16 -16.17
C PRO A 55 -13.58 -12.06 -16.55
N SER A 56 -14.07 -12.97 -17.39
CA SER A 56 -15.49 -13.04 -17.76
C SER A 56 -16.42 -13.26 -16.56
N ILE A 57 -16.01 -14.08 -15.60
CA ILE A 57 -16.74 -14.31 -14.35
C ILE A 57 -16.60 -13.09 -13.44
N ALA A 58 -15.37 -12.60 -13.25
CA ALA A 58 -15.11 -11.48 -12.36
C ALA A 58 -15.89 -10.21 -12.77
N PHE A 59 -15.86 -9.84 -14.06
CA PHE A 59 -16.64 -8.70 -14.55
C PHE A 59 -18.15 -8.90 -14.38
N ASP A 60 -18.68 -10.09 -14.67
CA ASP A 60 -20.10 -10.37 -14.47
C ASP A 60 -20.52 -10.26 -13.00
N LEU A 61 -19.69 -10.72 -12.06
CA LEU A 61 -19.92 -10.57 -10.63
C LEU A 61 -19.84 -9.09 -10.20
N ILE A 62 -18.89 -8.33 -10.73
CA ILE A 62 -18.74 -6.89 -10.48
C ILE A 62 -19.96 -6.11 -10.98
N ASP A 63 -20.41 -6.39 -12.19
CA ASP A 63 -21.54 -5.71 -12.84
C ASP A 63 -22.86 -5.97 -12.10
N ARG A 64 -23.01 -7.18 -11.55
CA ARG A 64 -24.21 -7.59 -10.79
C ARG A 64 -24.08 -7.36 -9.27
N ASN A 65 -22.98 -6.80 -8.81
CA ASN A 65 -22.68 -6.56 -7.40
C ASN A 65 -22.77 -7.84 -6.52
N VAL A 66 -22.24 -8.96 -7.01
CA VAL A 66 -22.23 -10.25 -6.31
C VAL A 66 -20.84 -10.50 -5.71
N ALA A 67 -20.76 -10.65 -4.38
CA ALA A 67 -19.51 -10.97 -3.66
C ALA A 67 -18.33 -10.03 -3.99
N VAL A 68 -18.62 -8.77 -4.34
CA VAL A 68 -17.62 -7.81 -4.85
C VAL A 68 -16.61 -7.40 -3.78
N VAL A 69 -17.01 -7.38 -2.51
CA VAL A 69 -16.11 -7.07 -1.38
C VAL A 69 -15.03 -8.15 -1.27
N GLU A 70 -15.43 -9.42 -1.18
CA GLU A 70 -14.50 -10.55 -1.11
C GLU A 70 -13.65 -10.65 -2.38
N LEU A 71 -14.24 -10.37 -3.55
CA LEU A 71 -13.50 -10.31 -4.81
C LEU A 71 -12.42 -9.22 -4.77
N GLY A 72 -12.72 -8.04 -4.21
CA GLY A 72 -11.78 -6.94 -4.02
C GLY A 72 -10.64 -7.22 -3.03
N HIS A 73 -10.81 -8.22 -2.16
CA HIS A 73 -9.77 -8.69 -1.23
C HIS A 73 -8.92 -9.83 -1.80
N SER A 74 -9.32 -10.38 -2.94
CA SER A 74 -8.65 -11.48 -3.61
C SER A 74 -7.64 -11.00 -4.67
N ARG A 75 -6.72 -11.88 -5.07
CA ARG A 75 -5.79 -11.60 -6.17
C ARG A 75 -6.52 -11.67 -7.50
N GLN A 76 -6.48 -10.61 -8.30
CA GLN A 76 -7.13 -10.57 -9.62
C GLN A 76 -6.20 -10.10 -10.74
N GLU A 77 -6.62 -10.34 -11.98
CA GLU A 77 -5.97 -9.76 -13.15
C GLU A 77 -6.11 -8.24 -13.19
N MET A 78 -5.23 -7.57 -13.94
CA MET A 78 -5.09 -6.12 -13.92
C MET A 78 -6.36 -5.37 -14.31
N ASN A 79 -6.99 -5.77 -15.40
CA ASN A 79 -8.24 -5.19 -15.88
C ASN A 79 -9.38 -5.34 -14.85
N VAL A 80 -9.43 -6.46 -14.13
CA VAL A 80 -10.40 -6.71 -13.05
C VAL A 80 -10.09 -5.82 -11.85
N MET A 81 -8.82 -5.71 -11.44
CA MET A 81 -8.41 -4.81 -10.36
C MET A 81 -8.79 -3.36 -10.64
N TRP A 82 -8.63 -2.89 -11.88
CA TRP A 82 -9.09 -1.55 -12.27
C TRP A 82 -10.61 -1.36 -12.11
N ALA A 83 -11.41 -2.38 -12.42
CA ALA A 83 -12.86 -2.31 -12.24
C ALA A 83 -13.26 -2.35 -10.76
N LEU A 84 -12.53 -3.09 -9.94
CA LEU A 84 -12.73 -3.17 -8.49
C LEU A 84 -12.27 -1.90 -7.77
N ALA A 85 -11.20 -1.23 -8.24
CA ALA A 85 -10.65 -0.03 -7.61
C ALA A 85 -11.67 1.13 -7.50
N GLY A 86 -12.64 1.20 -8.42
CA GLY A 86 -13.72 2.19 -8.36
C GLY A 86 -14.84 1.86 -7.36
N LYS A 87 -14.76 0.70 -6.69
CA LYS A 87 -15.82 0.15 -5.84
C LYS A 87 -15.33 -0.26 -4.44
N ILE A 88 -14.10 -0.76 -4.35
CA ILE A 88 -13.52 -1.36 -3.15
C ILE A 88 -12.17 -0.71 -2.85
N ASP A 89 -12.05 -0.13 -1.65
CA ASP A 89 -10.85 0.61 -1.21
C ASP A 89 -9.61 -0.29 -1.16
N GLU A 90 -9.72 -1.53 -0.67
CA GLU A 90 -8.57 -2.45 -0.61
C GLU A 90 -8.06 -2.84 -2.01
N ALA A 91 -8.96 -2.95 -2.98
CA ALA A 91 -8.58 -3.21 -4.37
C ALA A 91 -7.85 -2.00 -4.96
N LEU A 92 -8.35 -0.79 -4.71
CA LEU A 92 -7.67 0.46 -5.10
C LEU A 92 -6.28 0.53 -4.48
N LEU A 93 -6.14 0.25 -3.17
CA LEU A 93 -4.86 0.35 -2.50
C LEU A 93 -3.83 -0.64 -3.06
N THR A 94 -4.25 -1.88 -3.26
CA THR A 94 -3.40 -2.95 -3.81
C THR A 94 -2.92 -2.57 -5.21
N LEU A 95 -3.85 -2.13 -6.06
CA LEU A 95 -3.54 -1.66 -7.41
C LEU A 95 -2.59 -0.46 -7.39
N ALA A 96 -2.86 0.53 -6.52
CA ALA A 96 -2.05 1.74 -6.41
C ALA A 96 -0.60 1.43 -6.00
N ILE A 97 -0.40 0.56 -5.01
CA ILE A 97 0.93 0.14 -4.58
C ILE A 97 1.64 -0.59 -5.72
N ASP A 98 0.97 -1.51 -6.40
CA ASP A 98 1.53 -2.27 -7.51
C ASP A 98 1.99 -1.35 -8.65
N ILE A 99 1.12 -0.44 -9.09
CA ILE A 99 1.44 0.55 -10.12
C ILE A 99 2.61 1.43 -9.69
N TYR A 100 2.66 1.85 -8.43
CA TYR A 100 3.70 2.78 -7.97
C TYR A 100 5.06 2.12 -7.77
N VAL A 101 5.10 0.89 -7.23
CA VAL A 101 6.33 0.22 -6.76
C VAL A 101 6.88 -0.80 -7.77
N LYS A 102 6.04 -1.48 -8.55
CA LYS A 102 6.51 -2.55 -9.44
C LYS A 102 6.95 -1.98 -10.80
N PRO A 103 8.16 -2.33 -11.29
CA PRO A 103 8.63 -1.89 -12.62
C PRO A 103 7.81 -2.40 -13.81
N ALA A 104 7.01 -3.45 -13.61
CA ALA A 104 6.14 -4.01 -14.65
C ALA A 104 5.04 -3.02 -15.12
N PHE A 105 4.74 -2.00 -14.33
CA PHE A 105 3.74 -0.97 -14.64
C PHE A 105 4.38 0.26 -15.25
N GLY A 106 3.76 0.75 -16.32
CA GLY A 106 4.25 1.91 -17.07
C GLY A 106 3.93 3.24 -16.38
N MET A 107 4.34 4.32 -17.04
CA MET A 107 3.93 5.68 -16.67
C MET A 107 2.44 5.92 -16.95
N GLU A 108 1.90 5.35 -18.02
CA GLU A 108 0.48 5.48 -18.38
C GLU A 108 -0.46 4.94 -17.29
N ASP A 109 -0.11 3.80 -16.67
CA ASP A 109 -0.88 3.24 -15.55
C ASP A 109 -0.87 4.19 -14.35
N ALA A 110 0.29 4.80 -14.05
CA ALA A 110 0.44 5.75 -12.96
C ALA A 110 -0.33 7.05 -13.23
N GLU A 111 -0.25 7.58 -14.45
CA GLU A 111 -1.02 8.76 -14.87
C GLU A 111 -2.51 8.51 -14.73
N ARG A 112 -3.00 7.35 -15.20
CA ARG A 112 -4.39 6.94 -15.05
C ARG A 112 -4.81 6.84 -13.58
N LEU A 113 -3.97 6.24 -12.74
CA LEU A 113 -4.24 6.08 -11.31
C LEU A 113 -4.40 7.45 -10.65
N PHE A 114 -3.44 8.35 -10.84
CA PHE A 114 -3.45 9.66 -10.20
C PHE A 114 -4.49 10.61 -10.79
N ALA A 115 -4.86 10.47 -12.07
CA ALA A 115 -5.96 11.24 -12.65
C ALA A 115 -7.33 10.82 -12.11
N GLY A 116 -7.50 9.52 -11.78
CA GLY A 116 -8.77 8.98 -11.27
C GLY A 116 -8.93 9.08 -9.75
N TYR A 117 -7.84 8.99 -8.99
CA TYR A 117 -7.90 8.71 -7.55
C TYR A 117 -7.06 9.67 -6.69
N ASP A 118 -6.60 10.80 -7.21
CA ASP A 118 -5.84 11.79 -6.43
C ASP A 118 -6.64 12.42 -5.28
N HIS A 119 -7.95 12.26 -5.20
CA HIS A 119 -8.77 12.71 -4.08
C HIS A 119 -8.69 11.77 -2.85
N HIS A 120 -8.20 10.53 -3.01
CA HIS A 120 -8.06 9.56 -1.91
C HIS A 120 -6.80 9.84 -1.08
N ALA A 121 -6.91 10.70 -0.07
CA ALA A 121 -5.77 11.08 0.78
C ALA A 121 -5.11 9.88 1.48
N TRP A 122 -5.90 8.88 1.90
CA TRP A 122 -5.38 7.66 2.55
C TRP A 122 -4.50 6.81 1.59
N MET A 123 -4.85 6.78 0.30
CA MET A 123 -4.08 6.07 -0.73
C MET A 123 -2.76 6.80 -0.94
N LEU A 124 -2.83 8.12 -1.13
CA LEU A 124 -1.65 8.96 -1.30
C LEU A 124 -0.71 8.90 -0.09
N GLU A 125 -1.24 8.95 1.13
CA GLU A 125 -0.45 8.75 2.36
C GLU A 125 0.28 7.40 2.37
N THR A 126 -0.39 6.34 1.92
CA THR A 126 0.24 5.03 1.81
C THR A 126 1.37 5.04 0.79
N LEU A 127 1.14 5.64 -0.38
CA LEU A 127 2.14 5.74 -1.45
C LEU A 127 3.34 6.61 -1.07
N ILE A 128 3.14 7.67 -0.27
CA ILE A 128 4.24 8.47 0.27
C ILE A 128 5.26 7.57 0.95
N ARG A 129 4.83 6.55 1.70
CA ARG A 129 5.72 5.66 2.46
C ARG A 129 6.50 4.69 1.56
N GLN A 130 6.04 4.45 0.34
CA GLN A 130 6.64 3.52 -0.60
C GLN A 130 7.77 4.15 -1.43
N GLU A 131 8.73 3.33 -1.86
CA GLU A 131 9.71 3.74 -2.87
C GLU A 131 9.14 3.53 -4.28
N PRO A 132 9.12 4.57 -5.12
CA PRO A 132 8.62 4.45 -6.49
C PRO A 132 9.57 3.61 -7.34
N SER A 133 8.99 2.90 -8.31
CA SER A 133 9.78 2.13 -9.28
C SER A 133 10.55 3.01 -10.28
N SER A 134 10.23 4.31 -10.36
CA SER A 134 10.90 5.27 -11.22
C SER A 134 10.76 6.71 -10.71
N PRO A 135 11.70 7.62 -11.04
CA PRO A 135 11.56 9.05 -10.72
C PRO A 135 10.31 9.68 -11.34
N GLY A 136 9.87 9.22 -12.52
CA GLY A 136 8.65 9.72 -13.16
C GLY A 136 7.41 9.46 -12.30
N LYS A 137 7.27 8.25 -11.75
CA LYS A 137 6.16 7.94 -10.83
C LYS A 137 6.20 8.80 -9.58
N ARG A 138 7.39 9.13 -9.08
CA ARG A 138 7.56 10.06 -7.97
C ARG A 138 7.01 11.45 -8.29
N THR A 139 7.36 12.01 -9.45
CA THR A 139 6.84 13.30 -9.91
C THR A 139 5.32 13.28 -10.05
N LEU A 140 4.73 12.19 -10.54
CA LEU A 140 3.28 12.05 -10.63
C LEU A 140 2.59 12.02 -9.26
N LEU A 141 3.17 11.32 -8.28
CA LEU A 141 2.67 11.35 -6.90
C LEU A 141 2.68 12.78 -6.37
N GLU A 142 3.79 13.51 -6.51
CA GLU A 142 3.91 14.91 -6.05
C GLU A 142 2.86 15.82 -6.69
N ALA A 143 2.63 15.67 -8.00
CA ALA A 143 1.57 16.40 -8.69
C ALA A 143 0.17 16.03 -8.18
N ALA A 144 -0.08 14.76 -7.86
CA ALA A 144 -1.34 14.32 -7.26
C ALA A 144 -1.54 14.91 -5.85
N LEU A 145 -0.49 14.94 -5.02
CA LEU A 145 -0.55 15.54 -3.69
C LEU A 145 -0.97 17.01 -3.74
N GLN A 146 -0.44 17.77 -4.70
CA GLN A 146 -0.76 19.20 -4.87
C GLN A 146 -2.23 19.45 -5.25
N ARG A 147 -2.86 18.50 -5.94
CA ARG A 147 -4.28 18.61 -6.35
C ARG A 147 -5.25 18.12 -5.27
N ASN A 148 -4.78 17.38 -4.28
CA ASN A 148 -5.63 16.83 -3.23
C ASN A 148 -6.10 17.93 -2.26
N ALA A 149 -7.32 17.79 -1.73
CA ALA A 149 -7.90 18.71 -0.74
C ALA A 149 -7.05 18.87 0.55
N HIS A 150 -6.23 17.87 0.87
CA HIS A 150 -5.34 17.84 2.03
C HIS A 150 -3.85 18.01 1.65
N ALA A 151 -3.57 18.71 0.55
CA ALA A 151 -2.22 18.93 0.01
C ALA A 151 -1.20 19.35 1.09
N ASP A 152 -1.53 20.32 1.94
CA ASP A 152 -0.62 20.82 2.98
C ASP A 152 -0.14 19.72 3.94
N VAL A 153 -1.04 18.81 4.32
CA VAL A 153 -0.71 17.70 5.24
C VAL A 153 0.10 16.64 4.50
N LEU A 154 -0.31 16.27 3.28
CA LEU A 154 0.36 15.25 2.49
C LEU A 154 1.77 15.67 2.07
N LEU A 155 1.96 16.92 1.65
CA LEU A 155 3.27 17.46 1.29
C LEU A 155 4.20 17.56 2.50
N ARG A 156 3.68 17.90 3.70
CA ARG A 156 4.46 17.86 4.94
C ARG A 156 4.87 16.43 5.30
N LEU A 157 3.97 15.46 5.13
CA LEU A 157 4.29 14.04 5.36
C LEU A 157 5.38 13.55 4.41
N LEU A 158 5.28 13.93 3.13
CA LEU A 158 6.29 13.62 2.12
C LEU A 158 7.65 14.20 2.50
N ALA A 159 7.69 15.50 2.85
CA ALA A 159 8.91 16.16 3.26
C ALA A 159 9.50 15.56 4.55
N SER A 160 8.67 15.21 5.53
CA SER A 160 9.08 14.54 6.77
C SER A 160 9.77 13.20 6.47
N ARG A 161 9.17 12.39 5.59
CA ARG A 161 9.74 11.12 5.13
C ARG A 161 11.07 11.33 4.41
N ASP A 162 11.10 12.22 3.43
CA ASP A 162 12.30 12.44 2.61
C ASP A 162 13.45 12.98 3.46
N ASN A 163 13.18 13.91 4.38
CA ASN A 163 14.17 14.39 5.34
C ASN A 163 14.62 13.29 6.30
N GLY A 164 13.71 12.41 6.74
CA GLY A 164 14.06 11.24 7.55
C GLY A 164 14.98 10.28 6.81
N ASN A 165 14.71 10.01 5.53
CA ASN A 165 15.58 9.19 4.68
C ASN A 165 16.93 9.87 4.42
N HIS A 166 16.93 11.18 4.16
CA HIS A 166 18.14 11.96 4.00
C HIS A 166 19.01 11.87 5.26
N ALA A 167 18.41 12.05 6.45
CA ALA A 167 19.08 11.96 7.76
C ALA A 167 19.70 10.59 8.09
N LYS A 168 19.31 9.51 7.40
CA LYS A 168 19.89 8.17 7.59
C LYS A 168 21.15 7.93 6.77
N ARG A 169 21.45 8.79 5.80
CA ARG A 169 22.62 8.63 4.92
C ARG A 169 23.92 8.89 5.67
N ASP A 170 24.95 8.16 5.28
CA ASP A 170 26.29 8.26 5.85
C ASP A 170 27.18 9.30 5.14
N ASP A 171 26.78 9.75 3.95
CA ASP A 171 27.53 10.64 3.06
C ASP A 171 27.14 12.13 3.14
N LEU A 172 26.37 12.52 4.15
CA LEU A 172 25.90 13.90 4.28
C LEU A 172 27.03 14.90 4.60
N PRO A 173 27.05 16.07 3.94
CA PRO A 173 27.82 17.22 4.40
C PRO A 173 27.41 17.66 5.82
N ALA A 174 28.35 18.26 6.55
CA ALA A 174 28.11 18.71 7.92
C ALA A 174 26.88 19.65 8.05
N GLU A 175 26.76 20.64 7.15
CA GLU A 175 25.63 21.59 7.14
C GLU A 175 24.26 20.90 6.98
N SER A 176 24.19 19.83 6.19
CA SER A 176 22.94 19.09 5.98
C SER A 176 22.38 18.51 7.28
N TYR A 177 23.22 18.07 8.22
CA TYR A 177 22.76 17.60 9.53
C TYR A 177 22.09 18.74 10.33
N TYR A 178 22.62 19.96 10.25
CA TYR A 178 22.05 21.12 10.94
C TYR A 178 20.73 21.55 10.31
N ASP A 179 20.64 21.55 8.99
CA ASP A 179 19.39 21.85 8.29
C ASP A 179 18.30 20.83 8.62
N LEU A 180 18.63 19.55 8.59
CA LEU A 180 17.74 18.47 9.01
C LEU A 180 17.33 18.63 10.48
N PHE A 181 18.26 18.97 11.38
CA PHE A 181 17.93 19.23 12.78
C PHE A 181 16.97 20.42 12.94
N ARG A 182 17.13 21.48 12.15
CA ARG A 182 16.28 22.69 12.21
C ARG A 182 14.83 22.45 11.76
N THR A 183 14.55 21.36 11.06
CA THR A 183 13.17 20.98 10.69
C THR A 183 12.26 20.78 11.92
N ASN A 184 12.85 20.50 13.10
CA ASN A 184 12.14 20.20 14.34
C ASN A 184 11.10 19.07 14.16
N ASP A 185 11.37 18.16 13.22
CA ASP A 185 10.52 17.02 12.92
C ASP A 185 10.97 15.81 13.74
N SER A 186 10.03 15.17 14.43
CA SER A 186 10.30 14.04 15.32
C SER A 186 10.91 12.82 14.62
N HIS A 187 10.50 12.57 13.37
CA HIS A 187 10.99 11.46 12.56
C HIS A 187 12.41 11.73 12.06
N VAL A 188 12.69 12.98 11.67
CA VAL A 188 14.02 13.44 11.29
C VAL A 188 14.97 13.38 12.48
N TRP A 189 14.56 13.88 13.65
CA TRP A 189 15.36 13.84 14.87
C TRP A 189 15.66 12.42 15.33
N LEU A 190 14.71 11.51 15.22
CA LEU A 190 14.94 10.10 15.51
C LEU A 190 16.00 9.51 14.56
N SER A 191 15.88 9.80 13.26
CA SER A 191 16.84 9.35 12.25
C SER A 191 18.26 9.90 12.50
N LEU A 192 18.37 11.21 12.80
CA LEU A 192 19.64 11.84 13.18
C LEU A 192 20.24 11.21 14.44
N SER A 193 19.43 10.92 15.47
CA SER A 193 19.91 10.33 16.72
C SER A 193 20.49 8.92 16.53
N GLN A 194 20.00 8.18 15.53
CA GLN A 194 20.43 6.83 15.19
C GLN A 194 21.63 6.80 14.24
N ASN A 195 21.83 7.86 13.45
CA ASN A 195 22.90 7.92 12.46
C ASN A 195 24.29 8.10 13.12
N PRO A 196 25.23 7.16 12.93
CA PRO A 196 26.56 7.22 13.53
C PRO A 196 27.43 8.37 13.05
N ASN A 197 27.07 9.07 11.97
CA ASN A 197 27.80 10.21 11.42
C ASN A 197 27.23 11.57 11.86
N THR A 198 26.11 11.59 12.58
CA THR A 198 25.53 12.84 13.11
C THR A 198 26.54 13.57 14.02
N PRO A 199 26.80 14.87 13.83
CA PRO A 199 27.72 15.62 14.68
C PRO A 199 27.44 15.45 16.17
N GLU A 200 28.49 15.28 16.97
CA GLU A 200 28.37 15.02 18.42
C GLU A 200 27.56 16.12 19.13
N GLU A 201 27.78 17.39 18.75
CA GLU A 201 27.02 18.52 19.27
C GLU A 201 25.50 18.35 19.07
N LEU A 202 25.09 17.89 17.88
CA LEU A 202 23.67 17.64 17.61
C LEU A 202 23.14 16.48 18.44
N LEU A 203 23.91 15.42 18.65
CA LEU A 203 23.53 14.34 19.56
C LEU A 203 23.34 14.85 21.01
N GLN A 204 24.24 15.72 21.49
CA GLN A 204 24.11 16.36 22.80
C GLN A 204 22.84 17.23 22.91
N ARG A 205 22.43 17.88 21.81
CA ARG A 205 21.17 18.62 21.75
C ARG A 205 19.96 17.68 21.73
N LEU A 206 20.02 16.58 20.98
CA LEU A 206 18.97 15.56 20.91
C LEU A 206 18.73 14.86 22.26
N LEU A 207 19.74 14.73 23.13
CA LEU A 207 19.57 14.29 24.52
C LEU A 207 18.62 15.16 25.34
N LYS A 208 18.39 16.41 24.93
CA LYS A 208 17.51 17.38 25.59
C LYS A 208 16.13 17.47 24.92
N ALA A 209 15.84 16.63 23.92
CA ALA A 209 14.55 16.61 23.24
C ALA A 209 13.40 16.41 24.24
N LYS A 210 12.41 17.29 24.18
CA LYS A 210 11.19 17.31 25.00
C LYS A 210 10.04 17.87 24.17
N ASP A 211 8.81 17.63 24.62
CA ASP A 211 7.60 18.22 24.01
C ASP A 211 7.44 17.91 22.50
N ILE A 212 7.98 16.76 22.07
CA ILE A 212 7.93 16.27 20.70
C ILE A 212 7.63 14.76 20.69
N SER A 213 6.93 14.28 19.67
CA SER A 213 6.72 12.85 19.45
C SER A 213 8.06 12.10 19.48
N ASN A 214 8.06 10.86 20.00
CA ASN A 214 9.26 10.02 20.12
C ASN A 214 10.41 10.60 20.96
N ALA A 215 10.21 11.68 21.75
CA ALA A 215 11.29 12.30 22.53
C ALA A 215 12.10 11.31 23.39
N ARG A 216 11.43 10.31 24.01
CA ARG A 216 12.12 9.23 24.75
C ARG A 216 13.08 8.44 23.86
N LEU A 217 12.61 7.97 22.71
CA LEU A 217 13.39 7.17 21.75
C LEU A 217 14.54 7.98 21.15
N ILE A 218 14.32 9.26 20.87
CA ILE A 218 15.34 10.20 20.38
C ILE A 218 16.48 10.30 21.40
N ARG A 219 16.15 10.57 22.68
CA ARG A 219 17.15 10.68 23.75
C ARG A 219 17.92 9.38 23.96
N GLU A 220 17.22 8.25 23.93
CA GLU A 220 17.82 6.92 24.09
C GLU A 220 18.79 6.59 22.95
N SER A 221 18.35 6.79 21.70
CA SER A 221 19.18 6.56 20.51
C SER A 221 20.42 7.45 20.49
N ALA A 222 20.27 8.74 20.83
CA ALA A 222 21.39 9.67 20.92
C ALA A 222 22.42 9.24 21.98
N ARG A 223 21.96 8.77 23.15
CA ARG A 223 22.85 8.24 24.21
C ARG A 223 23.61 7.01 23.74
N LEU A 224 22.92 6.06 23.11
CA LEU A 224 23.54 4.84 22.58
C LEU A 224 24.57 5.17 21.49
N ASN A 225 24.29 6.15 20.65
CA ASN A 225 25.19 6.60 19.60
C ASN A 225 26.48 7.21 20.18
N LEU A 226 26.37 8.15 21.12
CA LEU A 226 27.52 8.73 21.83
C LEU A 226 28.36 7.66 22.52
N GLY A 227 27.73 6.75 23.27
CA GLY A 227 28.44 5.65 23.95
C GLY A 227 29.04 4.59 23.02
N ARG A 228 28.76 4.61 21.72
CA ARG A 228 29.49 3.79 20.73
C ARG A 228 30.75 4.48 20.21
N ARG A 229 30.85 5.81 20.33
CA ARG A 229 32.01 6.60 19.88
C ARG A 229 33.10 6.69 20.95
N GLU A 230 32.72 6.55 22.21
CA GLU A 230 33.62 6.55 23.36
C GLU A 230 34.31 5.19 23.61
N ARG A 231 33.99 4.17 22.82
CA ARG A 231 34.55 2.81 22.90
C ARG A 231 35.47 2.52 21.73
#